data_AF-A0A511SVT7-F1
#
_entry.id   AF-A0A511SVT7-F1
#
_cell.length_a   1.000
_cell.length_b   1.000
_cell.length_c   1.000
_cell.angle_alpha   90.00
_cell.angle_beta   90.00
_cell.angle_gamma   90.00
#
_symmetry.space_group_name_H-M   'P 1'
#
loop_
_entity.id
_entity.type
_entity.pdbx_description
1 polymer ?
#
loop_
_entity_poly.entity_id
_entity_poly.type
_entity_poly.pdbx_seq_one_letter_code
_entity_poly.pdbx_strand_id
1 'polypeptide(L)'
;MADLFQLFAVSAVVMGVSQTVARERIFAPLRARLGGKETWWGYLVSCPYCVSHYVAFVLVPLTGTYAIDVVVGGWVGWGLRWLLSSLLITVIAAFYRVLFWFVDESQGLVRRRQRTEDEETATKRLVRRQVEQKVSGEPPARLPPSPH
;
A
#
# COMPACT_ATOMS: atom_id res chain seq x y z
N MET A 1 -15.24 26.18 7.71
CA MET A 1 -15.71 24.81 8.01
C MET A 1 -15.09 23.90 6.97
N ALA A 2 -14.26 22.94 7.38
CA ALA A 2 -13.75 21.96 6.43
C ALA A 2 -14.93 21.12 5.93
N ASP A 3 -15.09 21.02 4.62
CA ASP A 3 -16.11 20.14 4.04
C ASP A 3 -15.77 18.68 4.39
N LEU A 4 -16.77 17.86 4.69
CA LEU A 4 -16.60 16.44 4.99
C LEU A 4 -15.80 15.74 3.87
N PHE A 5 -16.07 16.13 2.63
CA PHE A 5 -15.33 15.66 1.47
C PHE A 5 -13.83 16.00 1.57
N GLN A 6 -13.49 17.24 1.93
CA GLN A 6 -12.11 17.68 2.09
C GLN A 6 -11.41 16.93 3.22
N LEU A 7 -12.10 16.67 4.34
CA LEU A 7 -11.56 15.88 5.46
C LEU A 7 -11.16 14.48 5.02
N PHE A 8 -12.06 13.78 4.32
CA PHE A 8 -11.81 12.44 3.82
C PHE A 8 -10.73 12.42 2.72
N ALA A 9 -10.76 13.37 1.79
CA ALA A 9 -9.75 13.49 0.75
C ALA A 9 -8.34 13.70 1.32
N VAL A 10 -8.17 14.64 2.26
CA VAL A 10 -6.87 14.87 2.91
C VAL A 10 -6.44 13.64 3.71
N SER A 11 -7.35 12.98 4.40
CA SER A 11 -7.04 11.75 5.15
C SER A 11 -6.59 10.61 4.23
N ALA A 12 -7.20 10.47 3.04
CA ALA A 12 -6.79 9.50 2.02
C ALA A 12 -5.40 9.82 1.44
N VAL A 13 -5.10 11.11 1.21
CA VAL A 13 -3.75 11.55 0.77
C VAL A 13 -2.71 11.27 1.85
N VAL A 14 -3.01 11.62 3.12
CA VAL A 14 -2.12 11.36 4.27
C VAL A 14 -1.83 9.88 4.38
N MET A 15 -2.84 9.02 4.24
CA MET A 15 -2.68 7.57 4.15
C MET A 15 -1.72 7.25 2.99
N GLY A 16 -2.10 7.54 1.75
CA GLY A 16 -1.36 7.15 0.55
C GLY A 16 0.12 7.52 0.63
N VAL A 17 0.43 8.79 0.90
CA VAL A 17 1.80 9.29 1.03
C VAL A 17 2.57 8.53 2.13
N SER A 18 1.95 8.34 3.29
CA SER A 18 2.60 7.66 4.40
C SER A 18 2.85 6.18 4.13
N GLN A 19 1.96 5.51 3.39
CA GLN A 19 2.17 4.14 2.95
C GLN A 19 3.30 4.06 1.93
N THR A 20 3.30 4.95 0.94
CA THR A 20 4.33 5.01 -0.11
C THR A 20 5.71 5.23 0.51
N VAL A 21 5.85 6.23 1.38
CA VAL A 21 7.15 6.54 2.03
C VAL A 21 7.64 5.38 2.89
N ALA A 22 6.75 4.75 3.67
CA ALA A 22 7.14 3.69 4.60
C ALA A 22 7.39 2.33 3.92
N ARG A 23 6.68 2.00 2.84
CA ARG A 23 6.66 0.65 2.25
C ARG A 23 7.34 0.54 0.89
N GLU A 24 7.30 1.58 0.05
CA GLU A 24 7.80 1.44 -1.31
C GLU A 24 9.32 1.29 -1.40
N ARG A 25 9.75 0.51 -2.41
CA ARG A 25 11.17 0.23 -2.67
C ARG A 25 11.92 1.50 -3.09
N ILE A 26 11.24 2.45 -3.72
CA ILE A 26 11.81 3.73 -4.15
C ILE A 26 12.34 4.54 -2.95
N PHE A 27 11.69 4.43 -1.79
CA PHE A 27 12.11 5.10 -0.55
C PHE A 27 13.01 4.25 0.35
N ALA A 28 13.37 3.02 -0.07
CA ALA A 28 14.35 2.20 0.63
C ALA A 28 15.72 2.88 0.82
N PRO A 29 16.33 3.55 -0.18
CA PRO A 29 17.60 4.26 0.02
C PRO A 29 17.48 5.42 1.01
N LEU A 30 16.33 6.12 1.05
CA LEU A 30 16.09 7.19 2.02
C LEU A 30 16.03 6.63 3.45
N ARG A 31 15.33 5.51 3.65
CA ARG A 31 15.25 4.80 4.94
C ARG A 31 16.61 4.26 5.39
N ALA A 32 17.41 3.75 4.46
CA ALA A 32 18.77 3.29 4.73
C ALA A 32 19.70 4.46 5.10
N ARG A 33 19.61 5.60 4.39
CA ARG A 33 20.40 6.81 4.69
C ARG A 33 20.06 7.44 6.03
N LEU A 34 18.81 7.30 6.48
CA LEU A 34 18.36 7.75 7.81
C LEU A 34 18.74 6.80 8.95
N GLY A 35 19.60 5.80 8.68
CA GLY A 35 20.14 4.89 9.69
C GLY A 35 19.34 3.60 9.90
N GLY A 36 18.36 3.30 9.02
CA GLY A 36 17.58 2.07 9.10
C GLY A 36 16.71 1.95 10.36
N LYS A 37 16.12 0.78 10.60
CA LYS A 37 15.18 0.56 11.72
C LYS A 37 15.81 0.70 13.12
N GLU A 38 17.13 0.60 13.20
CA GLU A 38 17.88 0.65 14.46
C GLU A 38 18.07 2.07 15.01
N THR A 39 17.82 3.09 14.17
CA THR A 39 17.92 4.50 14.57
C THR A 39 16.53 5.10 14.70
N TRP A 40 16.38 6.04 15.65
CA TRP A 40 15.10 6.70 15.92
C TRP A 40 14.50 7.36 14.68
N TRP A 41 15.33 8.03 13.87
CA TRP A 41 14.91 8.67 12.62
C TRP A 41 14.49 7.67 11.54
N GLY A 42 15.24 6.58 11.36
CA GLY A 42 14.87 5.54 10.42
C GLY A 42 13.62 4.75 10.87
N TYR A 43 13.39 4.60 12.17
CA TYR A 43 12.13 4.06 12.71
C TYR A 43 10.93 4.96 12.39
N LEU A 44 11.07 6.27 12.58
CA LEU A 44 10.03 7.27 12.24
C LEU A 44 9.58 7.17 10.78
N VAL A 45 10.52 7.00 9.85
CA VAL A 45 10.23 6.94 8.40
C VAL A 45 9.82 5.53 7.95
N SER A 46 10.20 4.49 8.69
CA SER A 46 9.80 3.11 8.40
C SER A 46 8.44 2.73 8.97
N CYS A 47 7.94 3.47 9.96
CA CYS A 47 6.63 3.22 10.56
C CYS A 47 5.54 4.05 9.86
N PRO A 48 4.59 3.42 9.15
CA PRO A 48 3.57 4.14 8.40
C PRO A 48 2.66 4.99 9.31
N TYR A 49 2.42 4.56 10.55
CA TYR A 49 1.66 5.34 11.54
C TYR A 49 2.41 6.62 11.93
N CYS A 50 3.71 6.53 12.21
CA CYS A 50 4.55 7.68 12.56
C CYS A 50 4.60 8.69 11.41
N VAL A 51 4.87 8.22 10.18
CA VAL A 51 4.89 9.09 8.99
C VAL A 51 3.56 9.82 8.81
N SER A 52 2.43 9.16 9.11
CA SER A 52 1.11 9.81 9.01
C SER A 52 0.96 11.02 9.90
N HIS A 53 1.58 11.02 11.09
CA HIS A 53 1.53 12.17 11.99
C HIS A 53 2.27 13.36 11.40
N TYR A 54 3.50 13.15 10.92
CA TYR A 54 4.28 14.22 10.28
C TYR A 54 3.59 14.74 9.02
N VAL A 55 3.08 13.84 8.19
CA VAL A 55 2.37 14.19 6.96
C VAL A 55 1.09 14.97 7.27
N ALA A 56 0.31 14.57 8.28
CA ALA A 56 -0.86 15.32 8.72
C ALA A 56 -0.51 16.69 9.31
N PHE A 57 0.54 16.78 10.14
CA PHE A 57 1.01 18.03 10.72
C PHE A 57 1.39 19.07 9.68
N VAL A 58 1.90 18.63 8.52
CA VAL A 58 2.24 19.50 7.39
C VAL A 58 1.01 19.79 6.52
N LEU A 59 0.20 18.77 6.20
CA LEU A 59 -0.93 18.94 5.29
C LEU A 59 -2.07 19.75 5.90
N VAL A 60 -2.42 19.56 7.17
CA VAL A 60 -3.51 20.27 7.85
C VAL A 60 -3.41 21.79 7.74
N PRO A 61 -2.28 22.44 8.09
CA PRO A 61 -2.15 23.88 7.94
C PRO A 61 -2.08 24.30 6.46
N LEU A 62 -1.49 23.46 5.59
CA LEU A 62 -1.35 23.76 4.17
C LEU A 62 -2.70 23.74 3.44
N THR A 63 -3.59 22.82 3.80
CA THR A 63 -4.93 22.69 3.21
C THR A 63 -6.00 23.46 3.97
N GLY A 64 -5.67 24.01 5.14
CA GLY A 64 -6.62 24.67 6.02
C GLY A 64 -7.68 23.73 6.61
N THR A 65 -7.41 22.42 6.66
CA THR A 65 -8.37 21.39 7.08
C THR A 65 -8.44 21.27 8.60
N TYR A 66 -8.91 22.32 9.26
CA TYR A 66 -9.14 22.31 10.69
C TYR A 66 -10.57 21.85 11.01
N ALA A 67 -10.71 20.58 11.37
CA ALA A 67 -12.00 19.95 11.64
C ALA A 67 -12.51 20.14 13.07
N ILE A 68 -11.60 20.39 14.01
CA ILE A 68 -11.94 20.60 15.43
C ILE A 68 -11.72 22.07 15.73
N ASP A 69 -12.75 22.74 16.26
CA ASP A 69 -12.66 24.10 16.77
C ASP A 69 -12.52 24.08 18.29
N VAL A 70 -11.59 24.89 18.80
CA VAL A 70 -11.26 24.98 20.23
C VAL A 70 -11.72 26.34 20.73
N VAL A 71 -12.46 26.34 21.85
CA VAL A 71 -13.05 27.56 22.43
C VAL A 71 -12.00 28.46 23.09
N VAL A 72 -10.87 27.88 23.51
CA VAL A 72 -9.74 28.62 24.10
C VAL A 72 -9.12 29.53 23.04
N GLY A 73 -9.04 30.84 23.33
CA GLY A 73 -8.45 31.83 22.44
C GLY A 73 -6.92 31.88 22.47
N GLY A 74 -6.35 32.66 21.55
CA GLY A 74 -4.91 32.93 21.49
C GLY A 74 -4.06 31.81 20.84
N TRP A 75 -2.74 31.89 21.05
CA TRP A 75 -1.77 30.97 20.44
C TRP A 75 -1.92 29.52 20.91
N VAL A 76 -2.33 29.31 22.17
CA VAL A 76 -2.61 28.00 22.74
C VAL A 76 -3.81 27.35 22.03
N GLY A 77 -4.89 28.12 21.83
CA GLY A 77 -6.05 27.69 21.07
C GLY A 77 -5.70 27.27 19.64
N TRP A 78 -4.89 28.07 18.96
CA TRP A 78 -4.42 27.77 17.60
C TRP A 78 -3.59 26.47 17.56
N GLY A 79 -2.67 26.30 18.52
CA GLY A 79 -1.87 25.08 18.64
C GLY A 79 -2.70 23.84 18.92
N LEU A 80 -3.66 23.91 19.85
CA LEU A 80 -4.57 22.79 20.14
C LEU A 80 -5.47 22.46 18.94
N ARG A 81 -5.99 23.49 18.26
CA ARG A 81 -6.80 23.33 17.05
C ARG A 81 -6.06 22.54 15.98
N TRP A 82 -4.80 22.91 15.74
CA TRP A 82 -3.92 22.25 14.79
C TRP A 82 -3.60 20.82 15.21
N LEU A 83 -3.19 20.60 16.46
CA LEU A 83 -2.84 19.29 16.98
C LEU A 83 -4.03 18.33 16.91
N LEU A 84 -5.18 18.73 17.43
CA LEU A 84 -6.39 17.90 17.48
C LEU A 84 -6.90 17.60 16.07
N SER A 85 -6.93 18.59 15.17
CA SER A 85 -7.34 18.36 13.78
C SER A 85 -6.39 17.39 13.06
N SER A 86 -5.08 17.53 13.30
CA SER A 86 -4.09 16.62 12.73
C SER A 86 -4.25 15.21 13.27
N LEU A 87 -4.49 15.04 14.57
CA LEU A 87 -4.75 13.74 15.19
C LEU A 87 -6.04 13.09 14.66
N LEU A 88 -7.09 13.87 14.43
CA LEU A 88 -8.31 13.33 13.83
C LEU A 88 -8.04 12.79 12.42
N ILE A 89 -7.30 13.53 11.60
CA ILE A 89 -6.92 13.11 10.24
C ILE A 89 -6.03 11.87 10.28
N THR A 90 -5.07 11.77 11.22
CA THR A 90 -4.23 10.57 11.34
C THR A 90 -5.04 9.34 11.73
N VAL A 91 -6.06 9.49 12.59
CA VAL A 91 -6.98 8.41 12.95
C VAL A 91 -7.79 7.96 11.74
N ILE A 92 -8.39 8.88 10.98
CA ILE A 92 -9.14 8.54 9.75
C ILE A 92 -8.21 7.84 8.73
N ALA A 93 -6.98 8.34 8.56
CA ALA A 93 -5.98 7.70 7.70
C ALA A 93 -5.60 6.29 8.18
N ALA A 94 -5.58 6.04 9.49
CA ALA A 94 -5.37 4.70 10.04
C ALA A 94 -6.54 3.76 9.72
N PHE A 95 -7.79 4.23 9.76
CA PHE A 95 -8.92 3.44 9.29
C PHE A 95 -8.80 3.13 7.80
N TYR A 96 -8.43 4.10 6.96
CA TYR A 96 -8.20 3.85 5.55
C TYR A 96 -7.12 2.82 5.27
N ARG A 97 -6.11 2.66 6.13
CA ARG A 97 -5.17 1.53 6.01
C ARG A 97 -5.85 0.19 6.15
N VAL A 98 -6.74 0.06 7.12
CA VAL A 98 -7.46 -1.19 7.36
C VAL A 98 -8.34 -1.50 6.15
N LEU A 99 -9.10 -0.51 5.66
CA LEU A 99 -9.88 -0.67 4.44
C LEU A 99 -9.00 -1.05 3.24
N PHE A 100 -7.88 -0.35 3.03
CA PHE A 100 -6.96 -0.63 1.93
C PHE A 100 -6.33 -2.02 2.04
N TRP A 101 -6.00 -2.49 3.25
CA TRP A 101 -5.51 -3.85 3.47
C TRP A 101 -6.56 -4.90 3.08
N PHE A 102 -7.83 -4.69 3.44
CA PHE A 102 -8.92 -5.57 2.99
C PHE A 102 -9.07 -5.59 1.46
N VAL A 103 -8.96 -4.42 0.83
CA VAL A 103 -9.00 -4.32 -0.64
C VAL A 103 -7.81 -5.05 -1.26
N ASP A 104 -6.60 -4.83 -0.77
CA ASP A 104 -5.39 -5.49 -1.28
C ASP A 104 -5.44 -7.01 -1.09
N GLU A 105 -5.91 -7.50 0.06
CA GLU A 105 -6.11 -8.93 0.31
C GLU A 105 -7.11 -9.53 -0.68
N SER A 106 -8.24 -8.84 -0.93
CA SER A 106 -9.22 -9.29 -1.92
C SER A 106 -8.64 -9.38 -3.35
N GLN A 107 -7.82 -8.40 -3.74
CA GLN A 107 -7.13 -8.39 -5.04
C GLN A 107 -6.05 -9.48 -5.12
N GLY A 108 -5.36 -9.74 -4.00
CA GLY A 108 -4.40 -10.83 -3.87
C GLY A 108 -5.05 -12.20 -4.06
N LEU A 109 -6.25 -12.40 -3.51
CA LEU A 109 -7.02 -13.64 -3.69
C LEU A 109 -7.45 -13.84 -5.14
N VAL A 110 -7.91 -12.79 -5.83
CA VAL A 110 -8.27 -12.85 -7.25
C VAL A 110 -7.05 -13.24 -8.10
N ARG A 111 -5.88 -12.63 -7.87
CA ARG A 111 -4.64 -12.97 -8.59
C ARG A 111 -4.20 -14.42 -8.36
N ARG A 112 -4.36 -14.95 -7.15
CA ARG A 112 -4.03 -16.36 -6.85
C ARG A 112 -4.97 -17.31 -7.57
N ARG A 113 -6.28 -17.02 -7.58
CA ARG A 113 -7.27 -17.83 -8.29
C ARG A 113 -7.01 -17.86 -9.79
N GLN A 114 -6.71 -16.72 -10.41
CA GLN A 114 -6.34 -16.64 -11.84
C GLN A 114 -5.12 -17.52 -12.14
N ARG A 115 -4.08 -17.46 -11.30
CA ARG A 115 -2.89 -18.29 -11.48
C ARG A 115 -3.19 -19.79 -11.45
N THR A 116 -4.07 -20.24 -10.56
CA THR A 116 -4.47 -21.66 -10.50
C THR A 116 -5.29 -22.07 -11.73
N GLU A 117 -6.19 -21.22 -12.21
CA GLU A 117 -6.96 -21.46 -13.44
C GLU A 117 -6.07 -21.52 -14.69
N ASP A 118 -5.03 -20.68 -14.76
CA ASP A 118 -4.01 -20.70 -15.81
C ASP A 118 -3.17 -21.99 -15.78
N GLU A 119 -2.79 -22.45 -14.58
CA GLU A 119 -2.03 -23.71 -14.40
C GLU A 119 -2.89 -24.94 -14.75
N GLU A 120 -4.18 -24.96 -14.39
CA GLU A 120 -5.10 -26.02 -14.79
C GLU A 120 -5.35 -26.07 -16.30
N THR A 121 -5.51 -24.90 -16.94
CA THR A 121 -5.67 -24.85 -18.41
C THR A 121 -4.40 -25.23 -19.15
N ALA A 122 -3.21 -24.85 -18.65
CA ALA A 122 -1.94 -25.31 -19.19
C ALA A 122 -1.79 -26.84 -19.08
N THR A 123 -2.15 -27.41 -17.92
CA THR A 123 -2.10 -28.86 -17.69
C THR A 123 -3.07 -29.61 -18.60
N LYS A 124 -4.32 -29.15 -18.73
CA LYS A 124 -5.31 -29.74 -19.65
C LYS A 124 -4.84 -29.70 -21.11
N ARG A 125 -4.17 -28.63 -21.54
CA ARG A 125 -3.60 -28.53 -22.90
C ARG A 125 -2.46 -29.53 -23.13
N LEU A 126 -1.59 -29.73 -22.14
CA LEU A 126 -0.50 -30.72 -22.22
C LEU A 126 -1.05 -32.15 -22.27
N VAL A 127 -2.03 -32.48 -21.41
CA VAL A 127 -2.68 -33.80 -21.42
C VAL A 127 -3.39 -34.05 -22.75
N ARG A 128 -4.11 -33.06 -23.28
CA ARG A 128 -4.76 -33.18 -24.60
C ARG A 128 -3.76 -33.49 -25.71
N ARG A 129 -2.62 -32.78 -25.76
CA ARG A 129 -1.56 -33.06 -26.74
C ARG A 129 -0.98 -34.46 -26.60
N GLN A 130 -0.73 -34.92 -25.37
CA GLN A 130 -0.25 -36.28 -25.14
C GLN A 130 -1.23 -37.34 -25.61
N VAL A 131 -2.54 -37.13 -25.38
CA VAL A 131 -3.60 -38.03 -25.87
C VAL A 131 -3.65 -38.04 -27.40
N GLU A 132 -3.63 -36.88 -28.05
CA GLU A 132 -3.59 -36.76 -29.52
C GLU A 132 -2.36 -37.46 -30.12
N GLN A 133 -1.20 -37.36 -29.45
CA GLN A 133 0.04 -38.01 -29.86
C GLN A 133 -0.01 -39.54 -29.68
N LYS A 134 -0.64 -40.04 -28.60
CA LYS A 134 -0.85 -41.47 -28.36
C LYS A 134 -1.85 -42.10 -29.33
N VAL A 135 -2.89 -41.36 -29.72
CA VAL A 135 -3.92 -41.80 -30.66
C VAL A 135 -3.41 -41.80 -32.11
N SER A 136 -2.52 -40.86 -32.47
CA SER A 136 -1.98 -40.77 -33.84
C SER A 136 -0.91 -41.83 -34.17
N GLY A 137 -0.43 -42.62 -33.19
CA GLY A 137 0.44 -43.77 -33.46
C GLY A 137 1.82 -43.45 -34.05
N GLU A 138 2.31 -42.21 -33.97
CA GLU A 138 3.60 -41.82 -34.55
C GLU A 138 4.75 -41.97 -33.53
N PRO A 139 5.92 -42.55 -33.89
CA PRO A 139 7.03 -42.78 -32.95
C PRO A 139 7.65 -41.44 -32.48
N PRO A 140 8.20 -41.37 -31.26
CA PRO A 140 8.75 -40.12 -30.73
C PRO A 140 9.92 -39.62 -31.58
N ALA A 141 9.81 -38.39 -32.09
CA ALA A 141 10.90 -37.70 -32.78
C ALA A 141 12.09 -37.53 -31.82
N ARG A 142 13.26 -38.02 -32.24
CA ARG A 142 14.52 -37.94 -31.48
C ARG A 142 14.86 -36.47 -31.20
N LEU A 143 15.08 -36.13 -29.93
CA LEU A 143 15.72 -34.89 -29.52
C LEU A 143 17.14 -34.81 -30.10
N PRO A 144 17.60 -33.65 -30.60
CA PRO A 144 18.98 -33.48 -31.04
C PRO A 144 19.93 -33.49 -29.84
N PRO A 145 21.15 -34.04 -29.99
CA PRO A 145 22.11 -34.18 -28.89
C PRO A 145 22.65 -32.82 -28.43
N SER A 146 22.89 -32.71 -27.12
CA SER A 146 23.51 -31.55 -26.48
C SER A 146 24.96 -31.36 -26.95
N PRO A 147 25.40 -30.14 -27.29
CA PRO A 147 26.81 -29.86 -27.52
C PRO A 147 27.55 -29.86 -26.18
N HIS A 148 28.65 -30.61 -26.11
CA HIS A 148 29.64 -30.60 -25.03
C HIS A 148 30.42 -29.28 -25.00
#